data_AF-A0AAD3H6T5-F1
#
_entry.id   AF-A0AAD3H6T5-F1
#
_cell.length_a   1.000
_cell.length_b   1.000
_cell.length_c   1.000
_cell.angle_alpha   90.00
_cell.angle_beta   90.00
_cell.angle_gamma   90.00
#
_symmetry.space_group_name_H-M   'P 1'
#
loop_
_entity.id
_entity.type
_entity.pdbx_description
1 polymer ?
#
loop_
_entity_poly.entity_id
_entity_poly.type
_entity_poly.pdbx_seq_one_letter_code
_entity_poly.pdbx_strand_id
1 'polypeptide(L)'
;MVLSSGFSPHNDVLLATPSTDAEKLALVEELKRRGRASVTSGSFPHGKDLYSKAIETMSSLEKSNDKDLAVLHSNRSLCHLQMNNAKESHEDATSATCLDATYVKGFWRLGQASTALKKTQEAIDAYKNALKLDVENKALKKELKKAEQQLVKDIEEAKRREEEKDQEPELPPLPVKKTDVPKSTSTSVSSTSDSADASGEFSKSDHVRGYKIVNGKKTSFFHHEQTEEEKKLIGDITPKRLDPAQIPTNTTTKDKDVSAWNKAGTWEEKDTTEWAIQSVKDKVMEAEYQLPEGSPDPKAHVKVIDVSKLISSKKAGGTAHASVAKVRGKKRYIFEFTVCVHWQMTLGSGDICKGKLTFYDVDGTHEIGEGYDISEYSVEDGAPADARHLLERFVRNGGLRTELEKKLDEWIELFRETY
;
A
#
# COMPACT_ATOMS: atom_id res chain seq x y z
N MET A 1 -14.57 42.12 0.25
CA MET A 1 -14.02 40.75 0.25
C MET A 1 -15.01 39.86 -0.46
N VAL A 2 -14.78 39.56 -1.73
CA VAL A 2 -15.63 38.64 -2.52
C VAL A 2 -15.05 37.25 -2.31
N LEU A 3 -15.84 36.35 -1.73
CA LEU A 3 -15.49 34.95 -1.54
C LEU A 3 -15.40 34.29 -2.92
N SER A 4 -14.20 33.84 -3.27
CA SER A 4 -13.93 32.96 -4.40
C SER A 4 -14.60 31.59 -4.15
N SER A 5 -15.87 31.44 -4.51
CA SER A 5 -16.51 30.13 -4.62
C SER A 5 -15.93 29.42 -5.86
N GLY A 6 -14.96 28.54 -5.60
CA GLY A 6 -14.23 27.79 -6.62
C GLY A 6 -15.15 26.92 -7.48
N PHE A 7 -15.00 27.03 -8.80
CA PHE A 7 -15.59 26.10 -9.75
C PHE A 7 -14.97 24.71 -9.53
N SER A 8 -15.77 23.74 -9.10
CA SER A 8 -15.38 22.33 -9.13
C SER A 8 -15.16 21.90 -10.59
N PRO A 9 -14.07 21.18 -10.92
CA PRO A 9 -13.81 20.71 -12.28
C PRO A 9 -14.84 19.68 -12.79
N HIS A 10 -15.80 19.29 -11.94
CA HIS A 10 -16.86 18.34 -12.25
C HIS A 10 -18.26 18.97 -12.21
N ASN A 11 -18.36 20.30 -12.32
CA ASN A 11 -19.63 20.99 -12.19
C ASN A 11 -20.68 20.54 -13.24
N ASP A 12 -20.22 20.15 -14.42
CA ASP A 12 -21.04 19.59 -15.51
C ASP A 12 -21.83 18.35 -15.07
N VAL A 13 -21.21 17.43 -14.34
CA VAL A 13 -21.88 16.20 -13.86
C VAL A 13 -22.57 16.38 -12.52
N LEU A 14 -22.08 17.30 -11.68
CA LEU A 14 -22.69 17.56 -10.36
C LEU A 14 -24.03 18.32 -10.47
N LEU A 15 -24.16 19.20 -11.47
CA LEU A 15 -25.39 19.95 -11.74
C LEU A 15 -26.31 19.27 -12.75
N ALA A 16 -25.91 18.12 -13.32
CA ALA A 16 -26.73 17.39 -14.27
C ALA A 16 -28.01 16.89 -13.60
N THR A 17 -29.15 17.14 -14.24
CA THR A 17 -30.48 16.66 -13.84
C THR A 17 -31.08 15.79 -14.94
N PRO A 18 -30.65 14.52 -15.05
CA PRO A 18 -31.21 13.59 -16.03
C PRO A 18 -32.67 13.28 -15.72
N SER A 19 -33.50 13.20 -16.76
CA SER A 19 -34.95 12.99 -16.59
C SER A 19 -35.34 11.53 -16.76
N THR A 20 -34.63 10.79 -17.62
CA THR A 20 -34.91 9.38 -17.88
C THR A 20 -34.00 8.47 -17.06
N ASP A 21 -34.48 7.25 -16.75
CA ASP A 21 -33.68 6.27 -15.99
C ASP A 21 -32.43 5.81 -16.76
N ALA A 22 -32.47 5.77 -18.08
CA ALA A 22 -31.29 5.47 -18.90
C ALA A 22 -30.20 6.56 -18.78
N GLU A 23 -30.59 7.84 -18.79
CA GLU A 23 -29.68 8.97 -18.59
C GLU A 23 -29.13 9.01 -17.16
N LYS A 24 -29.97 8.71 -16.16
CA LYS A 24 -29.55 8.58 -14.75
C LYS A 24 -28.48 7.49 -14.61
N LEU A 25 -28.68 6.33 -15.22
CA LEU A 25 -27.69 5.24 -15.23
C LEU A 25 -26.38 5.65 -15.91
N ALA A 26 -26.46 6.31 -17.07
CA ALA A 26 -25.28 6.82 -17.76
C ALA A 26 -24.52 7.87 -16.91
N LEU A 27 -25.25 8.76 -16.23
CA LEU A 27 -24.67 9.74 -15.31
C LEU A 27 -23.99 9.06 -14.13
N VAL A 28 -24.60 8.03 -13.53
CA VAL A 28 -24.00 7.27 -12.43
C VAL A 28 -22.70 6.61 -12.87
N GLU A 29 -22.63 6.02 -14.06
CA GLU A 29 -21.39 5.43 -14.58
C GLU A 29 -20.30 6.47 -14.82
N GLU A 30 -20.64 7.65 -15.36
CA GLU A 30 -19.68 8.73 -15.53
C GLU A 30 -19.19 9.30 -14.18
N LEU A 31 -20.09 9.46 -13.20
CA LEU A 31 -19.74 9.86 -11.84
C LEU A 31 -18.85 8.82 -11.17
N LYS A 32 -19.11 7.51 -11.37
CA LYS A 32 -18.24 6.41 -10.89
C LYS A 32 -16.85 6.52 -11.51
N ARG A 33 -16.75 6.74 -12.82
CA ARG A 33 -15.49 6.85 -13.55
C ARG A 33 -14.66 8.04 -13.04
N ARG A 34 -15.27 9.23 -12.97
CA ARG A 34 -14.62 10.44 -12.43
C ARG A 34 -14.27 10.30 -10.96
N GLY A 35 -15.13 9.68 -10.16
CA GLY A 35 -14.88 9.43 -8.74
C GLY A 35 -13.63 8.57 -8.54
N ARG A 36 -13.45 7.51 -9.34
CA ARG A 36 -12.23 6.68 -9.31
C ARG A 36 -10.99 7.46 -9.70
N ALA A 37 -11.07 8.31 -10.73
CA ALA A 37 -9.97 9.19 -11.12
C ALA A 37 -9.61 10.20 -10.01
N SER A 38 -10.61 10.75 -9.31
CA SER A 38 -10.40 11.64 -8.16
C SER A 38 -9.75 10.92 -6.98
N VAL A 39 -10.14 9.68 -6.68
CA VAL A 39 -9.48 8.85 -5.65
C VAL A 39 -8.03 8.54 -6.03
N THR A 40 -7.78 8.19 -7.29
CA THR A 40 -6.44 7.86 -7.80
C THR A 40 -5.49 9.07 -7.77
N SER A 41 -6.01 10.26 -8.09
CA SER A 41 -5.27 11.53 -8.01
C SER A 41 -5.16 12.11 -6.59
N GLY A 42 -5.70 11.43 -5.58
CA GLY A 42 -5.69 11.89 -4.18
C GLY A 42 -6.67 13.04 -3.88
N SER A 43 -7.54 13.39 -4.83
CA SER A 43 -8.54 14.44 -4.70
C SER A 43 -9.83 13.94 -4.02
N PHE A 44 -9.71 13.51 -2.76
CA PHE A 44 -10.81 12.92 -2.00
C PHE A 44 -12.04 13.82 -1.79
N PRO A 45 -11.91 15.16 -1.60
CA PRO A 45 -13.09 16.03 -1.52
C PRO A 45 -13.95 15.98 -2.79
N HIS A 46 -13.34 16.04 -3.97
CA HIS A 46 -14.07 15.90 -5.24
C HIS A 46 -14.65 14.50 -5.40
N GLY A 47 -13.90 13.45 -5.02
CA GLY A 47 -14.41 12.07 -5.02
C GLY A 47 -15.66 11.91 -4.14
N LYS A 48 -15.65 12.49 -2.95
CA LYS A 48 -16.79 12.49 -2.01
C LYS A 48 -18.03 13.14 -2.63
N ASP A 49 -17.88 14.30 -3.28
CA ASP A 49 -19.00 15.00 -3.92
C ASP A 49 -19.55 14.20 -5.12
N LEU A 50 -18.66 13.65 -5.96
CA LEU A 50 -19.02 12.79 -7.09
C LEU A 50 -19.79 11.54 -6.66
N TYR A 51 -19.30 10.81 -5.65
CA TYR A 51 -19.98 9.62 -5.16
C TYR A 51 -21.30 9.97 -4.44
N SER A 52 -21.38 11.12 -3.77
CA SER A 52 -22.65 11.57 -3.18
C SER A 52 -23.71 11.82 -4.24
N LYS A 53 -23.34 12.47 -5.35
CA LYS A 53 -24.24 12.66 -6.49
C LYS A 53 -24.63 11.34 -7.15
N ALA A 54 -23.69 10.39 -7.24
CA ALA A 54 -23.96 9.08 -7.81
C ALA A 54 -24.97 8.29 -6.97
N ILE A 55 -24.83 8.32 -5.63
CA ILE A 55 -25.76 7.69 -4.69
C ILE A 55 -27.14 8.33 -4.83
N GLU A 56 -27.24 9.66 -4.79
CA GLU A 56 -28.52 10.38 -4.96
C GLU A 56 -29.21 9.98 -6.28
N THR A 57 -28.46 9.99 -7.38
CA THR A 57 -28.99 9.67 -8.71
C THR A 57 -29.44 8.20 -8.78
N MET A 58 -28.64 7.29 -8.24
CA MET A 58 -28.94 5.85 -8.23
C MET A 58 -30.14 5.50 -7.33
N SER A 59 -30.30 6.17 -6.18
CA SER A 59 -31.47 6.02 -5.30
C SER A 59 -32.75 6.61 -5.91
N SER A 60 -32.65 7.47 -6.92
CA SER A 60 -33.80 8.05 -7.63
C SER A 60 -34.31 7.21 -8.82
N LEU A 61 -33.66 6.07 -9.10
CA LEU A 61 -34.09 5.12 -10.13
C LEU A 61 -35.28 4.29 -9.64
N GLU A 62 -36.19 3.92 -10.55
CA GLU A 62 -37.30 3.02 -10.19
C GLU A 62 -36.82 1.63 -9.79
N LYS A 63 -35.68 1.20 -10.34
CA LYS A 63 -34.99 -0.05 -10.00
C LYS A 63 -33.54 0.24 -9.66
N SER A 64 -33.28 0.54 -8.38
CA SER A 64 -31.91 0.64 -7.87
C SER A 64 -31.27 -0.75 -7.78
N ASN A 65 -29.99 -0.84 -8.13
CA ASN A 65 -29.19 -2.04 -7.91
C ASN A 65 -28.43 -1.90 -6.59
N ASP A 66 -28.85 -2.64 -5.56
CA ASP A 66 -28.27 -2.57 -4.22
C ASP A 66 -26.77 -2.88 -4.23
N LYS A 67 -26.30 -3.75 -5.14
CA LYS A 67 -24.86 -4.05 -5.27
C LYS A 67 -24.05 -2.88 -5.78
N ASP A 68 -24.57 -2.15 -6.78
CA ASP A 68 -23.90 -0.94 -7.27
C ASP A 68 -23.91 0.16 -6.21
N LEU A 69 -25.03 0.29 -5.47
CA LEU A 69 -25.15 1.23 -4.37
C LEU A 69 -24.16 0.91 -3.24
N ALA A 70 -23.97 -0.38 -2.91
CA ALA A 70 -22.97 -0.83 -1.96
C ALA A 70 -21.54 -0.44 -2.39
N VAL A 71 -21.22 -0.58 -3.68
CA VAL A 71 -19.92 -0.15 -4.24
C VAL A 71 -19.74 1.36 -4.10
N LEU A 72 -20.77 2.16 -4.39
CA LEU A 72 -20.73 3.61 -4.26
C LEU A 72 -20.50 4.05 -2.80
N HIS A 73 -21.24 3.50 -1.85
CA HIS A 73 -21.06 3.78 -0.42
C HIS A 73 -19.66 3.38 0.06
N SER A 74 -19.13 2.22 -0.35
CA SER A 74 -17.78 1.79 0.01
C SER A 74 -16.69 2.73 -0.53
N ASN A 75 -16.85 3.24 -1.76
CA ASN A 75 -15.90 4.18 -2.34
C ASN A 75 -16.01 5.58 -1.71
N ARG A 76 -17.22 6.03 -1.34
CA ARG A 76 -17.41 7.27 -0.59
C ARG A 76 -16.84 7.16 0.83
N SER A 77 -17.01 6.01 1.49
CA SER A 77 -16.40 5.69 2.78
C SER A 77 -14.88 5.83 2.75
N LEU A 78 -14.22 5.36 1.68
CA LEU A 78 -12.77 5.59 1.49
C LEU A 78 -12.43 7.07 1.44
N CYS A 79 -13.18 7.87 0.67
CA CYS A 79 -12.94 9.31 0.58
C CYS A 79 -13.04 9.96 1.96
N HIS A 80 -14.06 9.59 2.75
CA HIS A 80 -14.21 10.04 4.12
C HIS A 80 -13.04 9.65 5.03
N LEU A 81 -12.53 8.41 4.96
CA LEU A 81 -11.35 7.99 5.73
C LEU A 81 -10.12 8.85 5.41
N GLN A 82 -9.87 9.09 4.13
CA GLN A 82 -8.70 9.88 3.69
C GLN A 82 -8.84 11.36 4.08
N MET A 83 -10.06 11.84 4.28
CA MET A 83 -10.37 13.16 4.82
C MET A 83 -10.41 13.22 6.35
N ASN A 84 -10.07 12.13 7.07
CA ASN A 84 -10.18 11.98 8.53
C ASN A 84 -11.61 12.09 9.09
N ASN A 85 -12.63 11.89 8.26
CA ASN A 85 -14.04 11.88 8.64
C ASN A 85 -14.48 10.45 8.97
N ALA A 86 -13.97 9.92 10.08
CA ALA A 86 -14.13 8.51 10.43
C ALA A 86 -15.58 8.10 10.76
N LYS A 87 -16.42 9.03 11.24
CA LYS A 87 -17.82 8.73 11.59
C LYS A 87 -18.66 8.52 10.32
N GLU A 88 -18.57 9.45 9.39
CA GLU A 88 -19.25 9.40 8.10
C GLU A 88 -18.77 8.21 7.27
N SER A 89 -17.46 7.90 7.34
CA SER A 89 -16.92 6.69 6.74
C SER A 89 -17.55 5.41 7.30
N HIS A 90 -17.74 5.34 8.62
CA HIS A 90 -18.33 4.18 9.30
C HIS A 90 -19.80 3.99 8.92
N GLU A 91 -20.57 5.07 8.84
CA GLU A 91 -21.96 5.05 8.39
C GLU A 91 -22.09 4.54 6.94
N ASP A 92 -21.24 5.04 6.04
CA ASP A 92 -21.20 4.59 4.65
C ASP A 92 -20.76 3.13 4.52
N ALA A 93 -19.73 2.72 5.26
CA ALA A 93 -19.27 1.34 5.22
C ALA A 93 -20.32 0.37 5.77
N THR A 94 -21.02 0.76 6.84
CA THR A 94 -22.15 0.00 7.39
C THR A 94 -23.26 -0.14 6.35
N SER A 95 -23.65 0.98 5.71
CA SER A 95 -24.65 0.98 4.63
C SER A 95 -24.25 0.05 3.49
N ALA A 96 -22.98 0.08 3.07
CA ALA A 96 -22.47 -0.82 2.04
C ALA A 96 -22.59 -2.31 2.43
N THR A 97 -22.29 -2.66 3.68
CA THR A 97 -22.42 -4.06 4.16
C THR A 97 -23.87 -4.51 4.34
N CYS A 98 -24.80 -3.57 4.63
CA CYS A 98 -26.23 -3.86 4.70
C CYS A 98 -26.83 -4.08 3.31
N LEU A 99 -26.38 -3.31 2.31
CA LEU A 99 -26.82 -3.42 0.92
C LEU A 99 -26.27 -4.70 0.24
N ASP A 100 -25.00 -5.02 0.48
CA ASP A 100 -24.39 -6.24 -0.05
C ASP A 100 -23.52 -6.95 1.01
N ALA A 101 -24.11 -7.98 1.63
CA ALA A 101 -23.45 -8.83 2.61
C ALA A 101 -22.37 -9.75 2.01
N THR A 102 -22.22 -9.79 0.67
CA THR A 102 -21.16 -10.53 -0.02
C THR A 102 -19.99 -9.63 -0.45
N TYR A 103 -20.10 -8.31 -0.22
CA TYR A 103 -19.11 -7.36 -0.69
C TYR A 103 -17.92 -7.21 0.29
N VAL A 104 -16.84 -7.93 0.00
CA VAL A 104 -15.60 -7.98 0.80
C VAL A 104 -15.06 -6.58 1.12
N LYS A 105 -15.02 -5.68 0.13
CA LYS A 105 -14.49 -4.32 0.32
C LYS A 105 -15.38 -3.48 1.26
N GLY A 106 -16.68 -3.74 1.32
CA GLY A 106 -17.59 -3.12 2.29
C GLY A 106 -17.15 -3.41 3.73
N PHE A 107 -16.99 -4.69 4.06
CA PHE A 107 -16.49 -5.12 5.38
C PHE A 107 -15.07 -4.65 5.66
N TRP A 108 -14.21 -4.59 4.65
CA TRP A 108 -12.87 -4.02 4.80
C TRP A 108 -12.93 -2.53 5.18
N ARG A 109 -13.72 -1.71 4.47
CA ARG A 109 -13.90 -0.29 4.82
C ARG A 109 -14.49 -0.11 6.21
N LEU A 110 -15.44 -0.96 6.60
CA LEU A 110 -16.02 -0.93 7.94
C LEU A 110 -14.96 -1.18 9.01
N GLY A 111 -14.10 -2.18 8.82
CA GLY A 111 -12.99 -2.44 9.74
C GLY A 111 -12.01 -1.26 9.84
N GLN A 112 -11.70 -0.61 8.71
CA GLN A 112 -10.83 0.57 8.70
C GLN A 112 -11.45 1.77 9.44
N ALA A 113 -12.73 2.02 9.21
CA ALA A 113 -13.49 3.08 9.88
C ALA A 113 -13.62 2.83 11.38
N SER A 114 -13.97 1.60 11.78
CA SER A 114 -14.04 1.22 13.19
C SER A 114 -12.68 1.33 13.89
N THR A 115 -11.59 0.99 13.19
CA THR A 115 -10.23 1.20 13.71
C THR A 115 -9.94 2.69 13.93
N ALA A 116 -10.30 3.56 12.98
CA ALA A 116 -10.14 5.01 13.11
C ALA A 116 -10.99 5.61 14.25
N LEU A 117 -12.15 5.02 14.54
CA LEU A 117 -13.01 5.39 15.66
C LEU A 117 -12.62 4.77 17.01
N LYS A 118 -11.51 4.02 17.07
CA LYS A 118 -11.08 3.25 18.27
C LYS A 118 -12.12 2.24 18.76
N LYS A 119 -12.98 1.75 17.87
CA LYS A 119 -13.93 0.66 18.13
C LYS A 119 -13.28 -0.66 17.73
N THR A 120 -12.27 -1.07 18.48
CA THR A 120 -11.36 -2.16 18.10
C THR A 120 -12.08 -3.51 17.94
N GLN A 121 -13.04 -3.82 18.82
CA GLN A 121 -13.83 -5.05 18.73
C GLN A 121 -14.67 -5.10 17.45
N GLU A 122 -15.35 -4.01 17.12
CA GLU A 122 -16.16 -3.90 15.89
C GLU A 122 -15.30 -4.03 14.63
N ALA A 123 -14.07 -3.49 14.66
CA ALA A 123 -13.12 -3.65 13.56
C ALA A 123 -12.72 -5.12 13.33
N ILE A 124 -12.46 -5.86 14.42
CA ILE A 124 -12.13 -7.30 14.38
C ILE A 124 -13.27 -8.08 13.75
N ASP A 125 -14.51 -7.82 14.16
CA ASP A 125 -15.68 -8.53 13.66
C ASP A 125 -15.91 -8.25 12.17
N ALA A 126 -15.74 -6.99 11.73
CA ALA A 126 -15.79 -6.61 10.33
C ALA A 126 -14.71 -7.33 9.50
N TYR A 127 -13.45 -7.34 9.94
CA TYR A 127 -12.37 -8.05 9.23
C TYR A 127 -12.57 -9.56 9.20
N LYS A 128 -13.10 -10.16 10.27
CA LYS A 128 -13.47 -11.59 10.29
C LYS A 128 -14.57 -11.89 9.27
N ASN A 129 -15.59 -11.05 9.16
CA ASN A 129 -16.63 -11.21 8.16
C ASN A 129 -16.08 -11.05 6.74
N ALA A 130 -15.18 -10.10 6.49
CA ALA A 130 -14.48 -9.96 5.22
C ALA A 130 -13.67 -11.23 4.87
N LEU A 131 -12.95 -11.81 5.84
CA LEU A 131 -12.15 -13.02 5.64
C LEU A 131 -12.97 -14.30 5.46
N LYS A 132 -14.22 -14.35 5.93
CA LYS A 132 -15.14 -15.46 5.60
C LYS A 132 -15.46 -15.48 4.11
N LEU A 133 -15.49 -14.31 3.48
CA LEU A 133 -15.79 -14.14 2.05
C LEU A 133 -14.52 -14.29 1.19
N ASP A 134 -13.38 -13.77 1.66
CA ASP A 134 -12.07 -13.89 0.98
C ASP A 134 -10.98 -14.39 1.95
N VAL A 135 -10.89 -15.72 2.05
CA VAL A 135 -10.02 -16.42 3.02
C VAL A 135 -8.53 -16.28 2.68
N GLU A 136 -8.17 -16.03 1.42
CA GLU A 136 -6.77 -15.98 0.99
C GLU A 136 -6.15 -14.57 1.10
N ASN A 137 -6.96 -13.55 1.39
CA ASN A 137 -6.53 -12.16 1.44
C ASN A 137 -5.49 -11.89 2.54
N LYS A 138 -4.22 -11.74 2.14
CA LYS A 138 -3.11 -11.46 3.05
C LYS A 138 -3.24 -10.08 3.72
N ALA A 139 -3.79 -9.08 3.02
CA ALA A 139 -3.95 -7.74 3.55
C ALA A 139 -4.97 -7.72 4.69
N LEU A 140 -6.14 -8.36 4.51
CA LEU A 140 -7.14 -8.49 5.57
C LEU A 140 -6.63 -9.27 6.79
N LYS A 141 -5.86 -10.36 6.59
CA LYS A 141 -5.23 -11.09 7.71
C LYS A 141 -4.27 -10.22 8.52
N LYS A 142 -3.51 -9.36 7.83
CA LYS A 142 -2.60 -8.40 8.47
C LYS A 142 -3.37 -7.35 9.28
N GLU A 143 -4.44 -6.79 8.72
CA GLU A 143 -5.27 -5.80 9.42
C GLU A 143 -6.03 -6.42 10.61
N LEU A 144 -6.56 -7.63 10.47
CA LEU A 144 -7.17 -8.37 11.58
C LEU A 144 -6.17 -8.58 12.72
N LYS A 145 -4.96 -9.07 12.43
CA LYS A 145 -3.93 -9.30 13.46
C LYS A 145 -3.55 -8.00 14.17
N LYS A 146 -3.44 -6.88 13.45
CA LYS A 146 -3.19 -5.57 14.05
C LYS A 146 -4.32 -5.15 15.00
N ALA A 147 -5.58 -5.31 14.57
CA ALA A 147 -6.73 -4.99 15.39
C ALA A 147 -6.80 -5.86 16.66
N GLU A 148 -6.52 -7.16 16.55
CA GLU A 148 -6.43 -8.07 17.70
C GLU A 148 -5.32 -7.67 18.68
N GLN A 149 -4.14 -7.31 18.17
CA GLN A 149 -3.04 -6.79 19.00
C GLN A 149 -3.41 -5.47 19.69
N GLN A 150 -4.14 -4.59 19.01
CA GLN A 150 -4.61 -3.34 19.58
C GLN A 150 -5.62 -3.59 20.69
N LEU A 151 -6.53 -4.55 20.52
CA LEU A 151 -7.53 -4.89 21.54
C LEU A 151 -6.88 -5.37 22.84
N VAL A 152 -5.83 -6.19 22.74
CA VAL A 152 -5.08 -6.65 23.92
C VAL A 152 -4.47 -5.45 24.67
N LYS A 153 -3.88 -4.51 23.94
CA LYS A 153 -3.32 -3.27 24.53
C LYS A 153 -4.40 -2.41 25.18
N ASP A 154 -5.54 -2.25 24.51
CA ASP A 154 -6.67 -1.46 25.03
C ASP A 154 -7.19 -2.07 26.35
N ILE A 155 -7.25 -3.41 26.45
CA ILE A 155 -7.64 -4.13 27.67
C ILE A 155 -6.59 -4.00 28.78
N GLU A 156 -5.30 -4.15 28.46
CA GLU A 156 -4.22 -3.96 29.44
C GLU A 156 -4.17 -2.53 29.97
N GLU A 157 -4.39 -1.53 29.11
CA GLU A 157 -4.47 -0.14 29.51
C GLU A 157 -5.72 0.14 30.36
N ALA A 158 -6.87 -0.45 30.03
CA ALA A 158 -8.08 -0.34 30.85
C ALA A 158 -7.85 -0.91 32.26
N LYS A 159 -7.25 -2.10 32.37
CA LYS A 159 -6.90 -2.72 33.66
C LYS A 159 -5.94 -1.86 34.47
N ARG A 160 -4.88 -1.33 33.86
CA ARG A 160 -3.95 -0.43 34.54
C ARG A 160 -4.64 0.82 35.08
N ARG A 161 -5.57 1.42 34.31
CA ARG A 161 -6.35 2.58 34.74
C ARG A 161 -7.32 2.27 35.88
N GLU A 162 -7.81 1.03 35.97
CA GLU A 162 -8.63 0.56 37.10
C GLU A 162 -7.75 0.34 38.35
N GLU A 163 -6.61 -0.34 38.20
CA GLU A 163 -5.64 -0.57 39.29
C GLU A 163 -5.05 0.74 39.86
N GLU A 164 -4.87 1.77 39.03
CA GLU A 164 -4.45 3.11 39.46
C GLU A 164 -5.54 3.85 40.25
N LYS A 165 -6.83 3.64 39.92
CA LYS A 165 -7.96 4.23 40.67
C LYS A 165 -8.15 3.58 42.05
N ASP A 166 -7.92 2.27 42.15
CA ASP A 166 -8.06 1.53 43.41
C ASP A 166 -6.92 1.82 44.40
N GLN A 167 -5.83 2.46 43.96
CA GLN A 167 -4.68 2.88 44.79
C GLN A 167 -4.74 4.35 45.22
N GLU A 168 -5.76 5.12 44.81
CA GLU A 168 -5.95 6.49 45.28
C GLU A 168 -6.48 6.45 46.74
N PRO A 169 -5.73 6.96 47.73
CA PRO A 169 -6.12 6.83 49.14
C PRO A 169 -7.43 7.60 49.38
N GLU A 170 -8.44 6.93 49.96
CA GLU A 170 -9.64 7.59 50.48
C GLU A 170 -9.22 8.64 51.50
N LEU A 171 -9.24 9.92 51.08
CA LEU A 171 -9.10 11.03 52.01
C LEU A 171 -10.28 10.97 53.00
N PRO A 172 -10.03 11.02 54.32
CA PRO A 172 -11.09 10.98 55.31
C PRO A 172 -12.05 12.17 55.09
N PRO A 173 -13.37 11.98 55.30
CA PRO A 173 -14.34 13.03 55.05
C PRO A 173 -14.04 14.25 55.92
N LEU A 174 -13.75 15.38 55.27
CA LEU A 174 -13.55 16.65 55.96
C LEU A 174 -14.87 17.06 56.65
N PRO A 175 -14.82 17.57 57.90
CA PRO A 175 -16.02 17.98 58.62
C PRO A 175 -16.66 19.19 57.94
N VAL A 176 -17.93 19.04 57.57
CA VAL A 176 -18.77 20.10 56.98
C VAL A 176 -18.94 21.23 58.01
N LYS A 177 -18.15 22.30 57.89
CA LYS A 177 -18.48 23.59 58.50
C LYS A 177 -19.43 24.32 57.57
N LYS A 178 -20.65 24.55 58.05
CA LYS A 178 -21.58 25.52 57.49
C LYS A 178 -20.94 26.90 57.57
N THR A 179 -20.73 27.54 56.44
CA THR A 179 -20.44 28.97 56.37
C THR A 179 -21.12 29.54 55.14
N ASP A 180 -21.85 30.62 55.38
CA ASP A 180 -22.59 31.40 54.41
C ASP A 180 -21.67 32.08 53.36
N VAL A 181 -22.26 32.28 52.19
CA VAL A 181 -21.85 32.96 50.92
C VAL A 181 -21.28 34.38 51.23
N PRO A 182 -20.40 35.07 50.41
CA PRO A 182 -20.42 35.11 48.94
C PRO A 182 -19.12 35.35 48.09
N LYS A 183 -19.22 34.88 46.82
CA LYS A 183 -18.84 35.48 45.51
C LYS A 183 -17.55 36.33 45.37
N SER A 184 -16.59 35.87 44.56
CA SER A 184 -16.21 36.43 43.24
C SER A 184 -14.79 36.07 42.76
N THR A 185 -14.67 36.02 41.42
CA THR A 185 -13.48 36.24 40.56
C THR A 185 -12.35 35.20 40.46
N SER A 186 -12.30 34.61 39.25
CA SER A 186 -11.13 34.35 38.37
C SER A 186 -9.71 34.34 38.94
N THR A 187 -8.91 33.33 38.58
CA THR A 187 -7.76 33.44 37.62
C THR A 187 -6.87 32.18 37.69
N SER A 188 -6.92 31.41 36.60
CA SER A 188 -5.83 30.78 35.83
C SER A 188 -4.46 30.38 36.44
N VAL A 189 -4.14 29.10 36.19
CA VAL A 189 -2.87 28.45 35.76
C VAL A 189 -1.64 28.25 36.67
N SER A 190 -1.17 26.99 36.56
CA SER A 190 0.19 26.52 36.19
C SER A 190 1.24 26.21 37.26
N SER A 191 1.87 25.04 37.01
CA SER A 191 3.28 24.67 37.22
C SER A 191 3.75 24.52 38.67
N THR A 192 4.63 23.60 39.07
CA THR A 192 5.65 22.75 38.41
C THR A 192 6.32 21.91 39.50
N SER A 193 6.84 20.74 39.11
CA SER A 193 8.09 20.09 39.58
C SER A 193 8.26 19.83 41.10
N ASP A 194 9.09 18.91 41.60
CA ASP A 194 10.39 18.43 41.13
C ASP A 194 10.88 17.23 41.98
N SER A 195 11.83 16.47 41.40
CA SER A 195 12.95 15.72 42.04
C SER A 195 12.67 14.74 43.21
N ALA A 196 12.93 13.44 43.06
CA ALA A 196 14.24 12.76 43.07
C ALA A 196 14.96 12.78 44.42
N ASP A 197 15.17 11.60 45.05
CA ASP A 197 16.53 11.18 45.43
C ASP A 197 16.62 9.67 45.69
N ALA A 198 17.86 9.19 45.59
CA ALA A 198 18.33 7.83 45.46
C ALA A 198 18.72 7.15 46.79
N SER A 199 19.14 5.89 46.62
CA SER A 199 19.90 5.02 47.53
C SER A 199 19.09 4.17 48.52
N GLY A 200 19.05 2.87 48.24
CA GLY A 200 18.47 1.86 49.10
C GLY A 200 19.06 0.49 48.77
N GLU A 201 20.01 0.08 49.60
CA GLU A 201 20.66 -1.22 49.66
C GLU A 201 19.61 -2.35 49.85
N PHE A 202 19.56 -3.34 48.95
CA PHE A 202 18.48 -4.34 48.95
C PHE A 202 18.77 -5.53 49.89
N SER A 203 17.94 -5.64 50.93
CA SER A 203 17.93 -6.76 51.87
C SER A 203 17.36 -8.04 51.26
N LYS A 204 17.80 -9.19 51.79
CA LYS A 204 17.60 -10.56 51.30
C LYS A 204 16.17 -11.11 51.43
N SER A 205 15.15 -10.26 51.54
CA SER A 205 13.76 -10.69 51.79
C SER A 205 12.70 -10.15 50.82
N ASP A 206 13.06 -9.39 49.78
CA ASP A 206 12.10 -8.97 48.75
C ASP A 206 11.81 -10.09 47.75
N HIS A 207 10.85 -10.95 48.10
CA HIS A 207 10.20 -11.85 47.15
C HIS A 207 9.30 -11.05 46.21
N VAL A 208 9.89 -10.36 45.24
CA VAL A 208 9.18 -9.80 44.09
C VAL A 208 8.67 -10.98 43.24
N ARG A 209 7.36 -11.21 43.30
CA ARG A 209 6.63 -12.25 42.57
C ARG A 209 6.98 -12.19 41.08
N GLY A 210 7.82 -13.13 40.60
CA GLY A 210 8.08 -13.34 39.17
C GLY A 210 9.55 -13.37 38.72
N TYR A 211 10.52 -13.06 39.58
CA TYR A 211 11.95 -13.08 39.23
C TYR A 211 12.77 -13.90 40.21
N LYS A 212 13.76 -14.64 39.70
CA LYS A 212 14.77 -15.36 40.50
C LYS A 212 16.17 -14.83 40.18
N ILE A 213 17.03 -14.77 41.19
CA ILE A 213 18.44 -14.43 41.00
C ILE A 213 19.20 -15.73 40.74
N VAL A 214 19.85 -15.84 39.59
CA VAL A 214 20.75 -16.95 39.28
C VAL A 214 22.09 -16.36 38.85
N ASN A 215 23.18 -16.82 39.46
CA ASN A 215 24.55 -16.32 39.21
C ASN A 215 24.69 -14.79 39.34
N GLY A 216 23.99 -14.18 40.32
CA GLY A 216 24.04 -12.73 40.58
C GLY A 216 23.25 -11.86 39.59
N LYS A 217 22.54 -12.46 38.62
CA LYS A 217 21.70 -11.75 37.65
C LYS A 217 20.22 -12.02 37.92
N LYS A 218 19.39 -10.99 37.84
CA LYS A 218 17.92 -11.09 37.94
C LYS A 218 17.38 -11.69 36.64
N THR A 219 16.78 -12.87 36.72
CA THR A 219 16.21 -13.61 35.57
C THR A 219 14.73 -13.88 35.81
N SER A 220 13.95 -14.00 34.73
CA SER A 220 12.53 -14.40 34.80
C SER A 220 12.40 -15.80 35.42
N PHE A 221 11.28 -16.07 36.11
CA PHE A 221 10.99 -17.36 36.72
C PHE A 221 11.02 -18.53 35.70
N PHE A 222 10.70 -18.26 34.42
CA PHE A 222 10.72 -19.23 33.33
C PHE A 222 12.12 -19.45 32.71
N HIS A 223 13.17 -18.80 33.22
CA HIS A 223 14.51 -19.04 32.71
C HIS A 223 15.01 -20.42 33.16
N HIS A 224 15.06 -21.36 32.22
CA HIS A 224 15.73 -22.64 32.39
C HIS A 224 17.22 -22.47 32.11
N GLU A 225 18.08 -22.98 32.99
CA GLU A 225 19.53 -23.08 32.73
C GLU A 225 19.81 -24.47 32.21
N GLN A 226 20.49 -24.56 31.06
CA GLN A 226 20.91 -25.84 30.50
C GLN A 226 21.86 -26.53 31.47
N THR A 227 21.53 -27.79 31.77
CA THR A 227 22.34 -28.69 32.58
C THR A 227 23.69 -28.93 31.90
N GLU A 228 24.70 -29.29 32.68
CA GLU A 228 26.03 -29.60 32.14
C GLU A 228 25.99 -30.79 31.16
N GLU A 229 25.02 -31.69 31.32
CA GLU A 229 24.77 -32.79 30.39
C GLU A 229 24.21 -32.30 29.05
N GLU A 230 23.24 -31.37 29.07
CA GLU A 230 22.68 -30.73 27.86
C GLU A 230 23.72 -29.89 27.12
N LYS A 231 24.55 -29.14 27.86
CA LYS A 231 25.69 -28.40 27.28
C LYS A 231 26.69 -29.34 26.61
N LYS A 232 26.96 -30.50 27.23
CA LYS A 232 27.81 -31.55 26.64
C LYS A 232 27.20 -32.14 25.37
N LEU A 233 25.86 -32.26 25.32
CA LEU A 233 25.13 -32.79 24.18
C LEU A 233 25.09 -31.82 22.99
N ILE A 234 24.96 -30.52 23.25
CA ILE A 234 24.98 -29.45 22.24
C ILE A 234 26.38 -29.30 21.62
N GLY A 235 27.44 -29.47 22.43
CA GLY A 235 28.82 -29.36 21.95
C GLY A 235 29.22 -27.94 21.52
N ASP A 236 30.35 -27.83 20.82
CA ASP A 236 30.85 -26.57 20.27
C ASP A 236 30.22 -26.27 18.90
N ILE A 237 29.13 -25.49 18.93
CA ILE A 237 28.42 -25.01 17.73
C ILE A 237 29.03 -23.73 17.14
N THR A 238 30.20 -23.29 17.62
CA THR A 238 30.83 -22.07 17.11
C THR A 238 31.22 -22.29 15.65
N PRO A 239 30.73 -21.46 14.69
CA PRO A 239 31.02 -21.65 13.29
C PRO A 239 32.53 -21.55 13.04
N LYS A 240 33.14 -22.66 12.62
CA LYS A 240 34.57 -22.70 12.30
C LYS A 240 34.79 -22.15 10.90
N ARG A 241 35.73 -21.20 10.79
CA ARG A 241 36.17 -20.65 9.51
C ARG A 241 36.91 -21.75 8.74
N LEU A 242 36.43 -22.07 7.53
CA LEU A 242 37.04 -23.08 6.67
C LEU A 242 38.35 -22.56 6.07
N ASP A 243 39.34 -23.45 5.99
CA ASP A 243 40.65 -23.17 5.41
C ASP A 243 40.53 -23.07 3.87
N PRO A 244 41.01 -21.99 3.21
CA PRO A 244 40.86 -21.79 1.77
C PRO A 244 41.46 -22.92 0.91
N ALA A 245 42.43 -23.66 1.46
CA ALA A 245 43.13 -24.75 0.78
C ALA A 245 42.36 -26.10 0.81
N GLN A 246 41.30 -26.22 1.60
CA GLN A 246 40.47 -27.43 1.67
C GLN A 246 39.15 -27.30 0.89
N ILE A 247 38.95 -26.17 0.20
CA ILE A 247 37.83 -25.99 -0.71
C ILE A 247 38.17 -26.77 -1.99
N PRO A 248 37.40 -27.80 -2.39
CA PRO A 248 37.66 -28.52 -3.63
C PRO A 248 37.53 -27.53 -4.80
N THR A 249 38.64 -27.24 -5.46
CA THR A 249 38.68 -26.45 -6.69
C THR A 249 38.10 -27.31 -7.82
N ASN A 250 36.81 -27.17 -8.07
CA ASN A 250 36.21 -27.64 -9.32
C ASN A 250 36.67 -26.72 -10.45
N THR A 251 37.82 -27.05 -11.02
CA THR A 251 38.15 -26.72 -12.41
C THR A 251 37.16 -27.40 -13.34
N THR A 252 36.64 -26.64 -14.33
CA THR A 252 35.77 -27.05 -15.46
C THR A 252 34.39 -27.57 -15.04
N THR A 253 33.25 -26.94 -15.28
CA THR A 253 32.71 -26.21 -16.44
C THR A 253 31.65 -25.20 -15.98
N LYS A 254 31.34 -24.23 -16.85
CA LYS A 254 30.34 -23.16 -16.68
C LYS A 254 28.96 -23.70 -16.25
N ASP A 255 28.66 -23.66 -14.96
CA ASP A 255 27.31 -23.58 -14.41
C ASP A 255 27.42 -22.74 -13.14
N LYS A 256 26.99 -21.47 -13.24
CA LYS A 256 27.06 -20.53 -12.12
C LYS A 256 25.81 -20.64 -11.26
N ASP A 257 26.05 -20.82 -9.97
CA ASP A 257 25.20 -20.44 -8.83
C ASP A 257 23.76 -20.97 -8.78
N VAL A 258 23.63 -22.28 -8.64
CA VAL A 258 22.43 -22.85 -8.04
C VAL A 258 22.77 -23.33 -6.62
N SER A 259 22.25 -22.65 -5.60
CA SER A 259 22.52 -22.96 -4.19
C SER A 259 22.16 -24.42 -3.85
N ALA A 260 22.88 -25.03 -2.91
CA ALA A 260 22.69 -26.44 -2.53
C ALA A 260 21.24 -26.80 -2.14
N TRP A 261 20.42 -25.81 -1.78
CA TRP A 261 18.99 -25.95 -1.52
C TRP A 261 18.19 -26.41 -2.76
N ASN A 262 18.58 -25.97 -3.95
CA ASN A 262 17.90 -26.33 -5.20
C ASN A 262 18.29 -27.74 -5.69
N LYS A 263 19.34 -28.34 -5.11
CA LYS A 263 19.81 -29.70 -5.43
C LYS A 263 19.02 -30.78 -4.67
N ALA A 264 18.30 -30.41 -3.62
CA ALA A 264 17.59 -31.33 -2.73
C ALA A 264 16.15 -31.64 -3.13
N GLY A 265 15.68 -31.17 -4.30
CA GLY A 265 14.41 -31.62 -4.88
C GLY A 265 13.18 -31.26 -4.06
N THR A 266 13.08 -30.01 -3.58
CA THR A 266 11.82 -29.50 -3.05
C THR A 266 11.55 -28.07 -3.56
N TRP A 267 10.52 -27.98 -4.41
CA TRP A 267 9.81 -26.80 -4.96
C TRP A 267 10.14 -26.34 -6.39
N GLU A 268 9.04 -26.20 -7.14
CA GLU A 268 8.87 -26.13 -8.59
C GLU A 268 9.23 -24.73 -9.17
N GLU A 269 10.39 -24.15 -8.84
CA GLU A 269 10.81 -22.82 -9.35
C GLU A 269 11.86 -22.92 -10.45
N LYS A 270 11.58 -22.28 -11.60
CA LYS A 270 12.46 -22.21 -12.78
C LYS A 270 12.92 -20.77 -12.96
N ASP A 271 14.23 -20.54 -12.95
CA ASP A 271 14.83 -19.25 -13.31
C ASP A 271 14.66 -19.01 -14.82
N THR A 272 14.12 -17.84 -15.16
CA THR A 272 13.85 -17.38 -16.53
C THR A 272 14.43 -16.00 -16.79
N THR A 273 15.33 -15.52 -15.92
CA THR A 273 15.88 -14.16 -15.90
C THR A 273 16.49 -13.76 -17.25
N GLU A 274 17.37 -14.58 -17.82
CA GLU A 274 18.05 -14.25 -19.08
C GLU A 274 17.05 -14.09 -20.24
N TRP A 275 16.09 -15.01 -20.35
CA TRP A 275 15.04 -14.95 -21.36
C TRP A 275 14.14 -13.73 -21.15
N ALA A 276 13.78 -13.41 -19.91
CA ALA A 276 12.88 -12.32 -19.59
C ALA A 276 13.51 -10.96 -19.90
N ILE A 277 14.79 -10.78 -19.57
CA ILE A 277 15.53 -9.56 -19.88
C ILE A 277 15.61 -9.33 -21.40
N GLN A 278 15.96 -10.37 -22.16
CA GLN A 278 16.09 -10.26 -23.61
C GLN A 278 14.72 -10.01 -24.27
N SER A 279 13.69 -10.76 -23.89
CA SER A 279 12.36 -10.65 -24.49
C SER A 279 11.64 -9.33 -24.15
N VAL A 280 11.79 -8.80 -22.92
CA VAL A 280 11.30 -7.44 -22.59
C VAL A 280 11.97 -6.43 -23.51
N LYS A 281 13.30 -6.51 -23.64
CA LYS A 281 14.06 -5.56 -24.45
C LYS A 281 13.57 -5.60 -25.90
N ASP A 282 13.46 -6.79 -26.49
CA ASP A 282 13.02 -6.95 -27.88
C ASP A 282 11.60 -6.41 -28.06
N LYS A 283 10.68 -6.71 -27.14
CA LYS A 283 9.29 -6.28 -27.23
C LYS A 283 9.10 -4.78 -27.11
N VAL A 284 9.84 -4.14 -26.20
CA VAL A 284 9.80 -2.69 -25.98
C VAL A 284 10.43 -1.92 -27.14
N MET A 285 11.45 -2.49 -27.80
CA MET A 285 12.08 -1.89 -28.97
C MET A 285 11.15 -1.81 -30.20
N GLU A 286 10.08 -2.61 -30.25
CA GLU A 286 9.04 -2.52 -31.29
C GLU A 286 8.13 -1.28 -31.14
N ALA A 287 8.20 -0.56 -30.03
CA ALA A 287 7.32 0.58 -29.80
C ALA A 287 7.70 1.77 -30.69
N GLU A 288 6.78 2.14 -31.56
CA GLU A 288 6.85 3.34 -32.39
C GLU A 288 5.49 4.06 -32.38
N TYR A 289 5.54 5.38 -32.51
CA TYR A 289 4.34 6.21 -32.50
C TYR A 289 4.47 7.36 -33.51
N GLN A 290 3.50 7.47 -34.41
CA GLN A 290 3.36 8.60 -35.31
C GLN A 290 2.29 9.55 -34.79
N LEU A 291 2.58 10.85 -34.82
CA LEU A 291 1.63 11.86 -34.35
C LEU A 291 0.39 11.92 -35.28
N PRO A 292 -0.82 12.14 -34.73
CA PRO A 292 -2.05 12.15 -35.50
C PRO A 292 -2.17 13.39 -36.39
N GLU A 293 -2.98 13.31 -37.45
CA GLU A 293 -3.15 14.36 -38.47
C GLU A 293 -3.63 15.72 -37.91
N GLY A 294 -4.36 15.71 -36.79
CA GLY A 294 -4.79 16.92 -36.08
C GLY A 294 -3.78 17.51 -35.09
N SER A 295 -2.56 16.95 -35.01
CA SER A 295 -1.50 17.47 -34.14
C SER A 295 -0.74 18.63 -34.79
N PRO A 296 -0.01 19.44 -34.01
CA PRO A 296 0.80 20.54 -34.58
C PRO A 296 1.90 20.08 -35.55
N ASP A 297 2.32 18.82 -35.48
CA ASP A 297 3.28 18.23 -36.42
C ASP A 297 2.91 16.77 -36.76
N PRO A 298 2.02 16.55 -37.76
CA PRO A 298 1.56 15.22 -38.18
C PRO A 298 2.65 14.31 -38.77
N LYS A 299 3.78 14.90 -39.17
CA LYS A 299 4.89 14.15 -39.77
C LYS A 299 5.91 13.70 -38.73
N ALA A 300 5.75 14.13 -37.48
CA ALA A 300 6.63 13.71 -36.41
C ALA A 300 6.43 12.23 -36.08
N HIS A 301 7.55 11.51 -35.92
CA HIS A 301 7.57 10.11 -35.52
C HIS A 301 8.46 9.93 -34.30
N VAL A 302 8.02 9.09 -33.37
CA VAL A 302 8.74 8.73 -32.16
C VAL A 302 9.06 7.25 -32.19
N LYS A 303 10.29 6.89 -31.88
CA LYS A 303 10.75 5.50 -31.81
C LYS A 303 11.63 5.25 -30.60
N VAL A 304 11.65 4.03 -30.12
CA VAL A 304 12.62 3.57 -29.13
C VAL A 304 13.96 3.31 -29.81
N ILE A 305 15.06 3.77 -29.19
CA ILE A 305 16.42 3.61 -29.71
C ILE A 305 17.26 2.64 -28.88
N ASP A 306 17.03 2.56 -27.57
CA ASP A 306 17.71 1.62 -26.69
C ASP A 306 16.93 1.43 -25.37
N VAL A 307 17.25 0.35 -24.65
CA VAL A 307 16.75 0.07 -23.30
C VAL A 307 17.95 -0.22 -22.41
N SER A 308 18.22 0.68 -21.44
CA SER A 308 19.55 0.77 -20.82
C SER A 308 19.62 0.44 -19.31
N LYS A 309 18.51 0.06 -18.67
CA LYS A 309 18.49 -0.52 -17.32
C LYS A 309 17.27 -1.44 -17.22
N LEU A 310 17.50 -2.75 -17.02
CA LEU A 310 16.52 -3.70 -16.50
C LEU A 310 17.06 -4.16 -15.14
N ILE A 311 16.56 -3.59 -14.06
CA ILE A 311 17.02 -3.87 -12.70
C ILE A 311 15.83 -4.13 -11.78
N SER A 312 16.00 -5.01 -10.79
CA SER A 312 14.95 -5.42 -9.83
C SER A 312 14.75 -4.43 -8.66
N SER A 313 15.38 -3.25 -8.67
CA SER A 313 15.36 -2.38 -7.47
C SER A 313 15.66 -0.91 -7.76
N LYS A 314 14.99 -0.03 -7.01
CA LYS A 314 15.24 1.43 -6.91
C LYS A 314 16.68 1.83 -6.56
N LYS A 315 17.56 0.89 -6.18
CA LYS A 315 19.00 1.13 -5.97
C LYS A 315 19.82 0.73 -7.19
N ALA A 316 20.67 1.64 -7.65
CA ALA A 316 21.65 1.45 -8.73
C ALA A 316 22.67 0.35 -8.39
N GLY A 317 22.28 -0.92 -8.56
CA GLY A 317 23.09 -2.09 -8.27
C GLY A 317 22.35 -3.43 -8.14
N GLY A 318 21.00 -3.45 -8.22
CA GLY A 318 20.24 -4.70 -8.21
C GLY A 318 20.26 -5.41 -9.57
N THR A 319 20.46 -6.72 -9.58
CA THR A 319 20.28 -7.58 -10.77
C THR A 319 18.78 -7.79 -11.00
N ALA A 320 18.32 -7.68 -12.26
CA ALA A 320 16.97 -8.13 -12.61
C ALA A 320 16.81 -9.63 -12.31
N HIS A 321 15.66 -10.04 -11.80
CA HIS A 321 15.35 -11.43 -11.50
C HIS A 321 13.96 -11.79 -12.02
N ALA A 322 13.86 -12.92 -12.72
CA ALA A 322 12.60 -13.48 -13.18
C ALA A 322 12.61 -14.99 -12.99
N SER A 323 11.56 -15.52 -12.38
CA SER A 323 11.35 -16.95 -12.21
C SER A 323 9.88 -17.31 -12.29
N VAL A 324 9.62 -18.59 -12.54
CA VAL A 324 8.27 -19.16 -12.53
C VAL A 324 8.23 -20.30 -11.54
N ALA A 325 7.35 -20.17 -10.56
CA ALA A 325 7.16 -21.16 -9.51
C ALA A 325 5.78 -21.80 -9.61
N LYS A 326 5.68 -23.11 -9.43
CA LYS A 326 4.38 -23.76 -9.21
C LYS A 326 4.20 -23.99 -7.72
N VAL A 327 3.08 -23.48 -7.20
CA VAL A 327 2.76 -23.52 -5.78
C VAL A 327 1.35 -24.09 -5.64
N ARG A 328 1.25 -25.28 -5.05
CA ARG A 328 -0.03 -26.00 -4.86
C ARG A 328 -0.81 -26.18 -6.17
N GLY A 329 -0.11 -26.50 -7.26
CA GLY A 329 -0.72 -26.74 -8.57
C GLY A 329 -0.95 -25.50 -9.42
N LYS A 330 -0.83 -24.28 -8.88
CA LYS A 330 -1.00 -23.01 -9.61
C LYS A 330 0.36 -22.39 -9.96
N LYS A 331 0.53 -21.94 -11.20
CA LYS A 331 1.71 -21.18 -11.65
C LYS A 331 1.71 -19.79 -11.01
N ARG A 332 2.90 -19.34 -10.60
CA ARG A 332 3.19 -18.02 -10.05
C ARG A 332 4.37 -17.45 -10.84
N TYR A 333 4.19 -16.25 -11.35
CA TYR A 333 5.18 -15.51 -12.11
C TYR A 333 5.84 -14.52 -11.16
N ILE A 334 7.15 -14.63 -10.98
CA ILE A 334 7.91 -13.85 -10.00
C ILE A 334 8.96 -13.06 -10.79
N PHE A 335 8.65 -11.82 -11.12
CA PHE A 335 9.61 -10.90 -11.73
C PHE A 335 9.38 -9.50 -11.20
N GLU A 336 10.43 -8.69 -11.21
CA GLU A 336 10.39 -7.27 -10.88
C GLU A 336 11.41 -6.56 -11.79
N PHE A 337 10.93 -5.68 -12.65
CA PHE A 337 11.77 -4.89 -13.54
C PHE A 337 11.50 -3.40 -13.42
N THR A 338 12.59 -2.65 -13.43
CA THR A 338 12.61 -1.25 -13.82
C THR A 338 13.01 -1.20 -15.28
N VAL A 339 12.19 -0.64 -16.16
CA VAL A 339 12.47 -0.56 -17.60
C VAL A 339 12.80 0.87 -17.97
N CYS A 340 14.06 1.11 -18.34
CA CYS A 340 14.56 2.42 -18.76
C CYS A 340 14.71 2.48 -20.29
N VAL A 341 13.83 3.22 -20.94
CA VAL A 341 13.71 3.36 -22.39
C VAL A 341 14.33 4.68 -22.85
N HIS A 342 15.21 4.62 -23.85
CA HIS A 342 15.71 5.78 -24.57
C HIS A 342 14.90 5.91 -25.85
N TRP A 343 14.37 7.10 -26.09
CA TRP A 343 13.51 7.39 -27.23
C TRP A 343 14.08 8.52 -28.07
N GLN A 344 13.71 8.52 -29.35
CA GLN A 344 14.03 9.56 -30.30
C GLN A 344 12.76 9.97 -31.05
N MET A 345 12.47 11.27 -31.06
CA MET A 345 11.43 11.88 -31.89
C MET A 345 12.08 12.66 -33.03
N THR A 346 11.68 12.39 -34.26
CA THR A 346 12.07 13.18 -35.42
C THR A 346 10.87 14.03 -35.82
N LEU A 347 11.03 15.35 -35.81
CA LEU A 347 10.01 16.32 -36.21
C LEU A 347 9.87 16.37 -37.74
N GLY A 348 8.74 16.88 -38.23
CA GLY A 348 8.50 17.14 -39.64
C GLY A 348 9.47 18.19 -40.23
N SER A 349 10.10 19.02 -39.41
CA SER A 349 11.19 19.94 -39.78
C SER A 349 12.51 19.21 -40.07
N GLY A 350 12.65 17.95 -39.65
CA GLY A 350 13.89 17.17 -39.69
C GLY A 350 14.72 17.24 -38.40
N ASP A 351 14.31 18.05 -37.42
CA ASP A 351 14.98 18.13 -36.12
C ASP A 351 14.76 16.85 -35.30
N ILE A 352 15.78 16.48 -34.52
CA ILE A 352 15.78 15.25 -33.73
C ILE A 352 15.82 15.60 -32.25
N CYS A 353 14.82 15.15 -31.51
CA CYS A 353 14.78 15.20 -30.05
C CYS A 353 15.04 13.82 -29.47
N LYS A 354 15.81 13.73 -28.40
CA LYS A 354 16.06 12.49 -27.68
C LYS A 354 15.74 12.64 -26.21
N GLY A 355 15.50 11.53 -25.55
CA GLY A 355 15.27 11.54 -24.11
C GLY A 355 15.16 10.14 -23.54
N LYS A 356 14.80 10.11 -22.27
CA LYS A 356 14.69 8.89 -21.47
C LYS A 356 13.34 8.85 -20.75
N LEU A 357 12.80 7.65 -20.65
CA LEU A 357 11.58 7.33 -19.92
C LEU A 357 11.81 6.08 -19.05
N THR A 358 11.56 6.17 -17.75
CA THR A 358 11.74 5.05 -16.82
C THR A 358 10.42 4.62 -16.20
N PHE A 359 10.06 3.34 -16.41
CA PHE A 359 8.94 2.67 -15.75
C PHE A 359 9.46 1.88 -14.55
N TYR A 360 8.93 2.13 -13.36
CA TYR A 360 9.19 1.29 -12.18
C TYR A 360 8.10 0.23 -12.04
N ASP A 361 8.41 -0.80 -11.24
CA ASP A 361 7.44 -1.73 -10.70
C ASP A 361 6.70 -2.56 -11.79
N VAL A 362 7.41 -2.91 -12.89
CA VAL A 362 6.92 -3.93 -13.85
C VAL A 362 7.10 -5.30 -13.20
N ASP A 363 6.09 -5.76 -12.47
CA ASP A 363 6.15 -6.97 -11.67
C ASP A 363 5.04 -7.99 -11.98
N GLY A 364 5.23 -9.22 -11.48
CA GLY A 364 4.31 -10.34 -11.74
C GLY A 364 2.91 -10.20 -11.13
N THR A 365 2.66 -9.16 -10.33
CA THR A 365 1.35 -8.82 -9.74
C THR A 365 0.60 -7.76 -10.52
N HIS A 366 1.23 -7.11 -11.50
CA HIS A 366 0.59 -6.10 -12.36
C HIS A 366 -0.58 -6.70 -13.15
N GLU A 367 -1.74 -6.05 -13.11
CA GLU A 367 -2.87 -6.39 -13.98
C GLU A 367 -2.77 -5.61 -15.30
N ILE A 368 -3.00 -6.32 -16.40
CA ILE A 368 -2.94 -5.76 -17.76
C ILE A 368 -3.93 -4.60 -17.87
N GLY A 369 -3.47 -3.44 -18.35
CA GLY A 369 -4.27 -2.22 -18.49
C GLY A 369 -4.38 -1.35 -17.23
N GLU A 370 -3.69 -1.65 -16.13
CA GLU A 370 -3.60 -0.74 -14.97
C GLU A 370 -2.73 0.50 -15.24
N GLY A 371 -1.86 0.42 -16.25
CA GLY A 371 -0.93 1.50 -16.62
C GLY A 371 0.29 1.56 -15.69
N TYR A 372 1.38 2.13 -16.18
CA TYR A 372 2.67 2.07 -15.48
C TYR A 372 3.06 3.44 -14.94
N ASP A 373 3.62 3.47 -13.73
CA ASP A 373 4.11 4.70 -13.13
C ASP A 373 5.41 5.16 -13.79
N ILE A 374 5.38 6.38 -14.34
CA ILE A 374 6.60 7.05 -14.81
C ILE A 374 7.22 7.80 -13.65
N SER A 375 8.49 7.55 -13.45
CA SER A 375 9.26 8.16 -12.36
C SER A 375 10.30 9.15 -12.81
N GLU A 376 10.85 8.92 -14.00
CA GLU A 376 11.89 9.75 -14.57
C GLU A 376 11.57 9.96 -16.05
N TYR A 377 11.41 11.23 -16.41
CA TYR A 377 11.29 11.69 -17.78
C TYR A 377 12.32 12.80 -17.97
N SER A 378 13.22 12.62 -18.93
CA SER A 378 14.20 13.62 -19.30
C SER A 378 14.27 13.76 -20.81
N VAL A 379 14.57 14.97 -21.26
CA VAL A 379 14.84 15.30 -22.66
C VAL A 379 16.28 15.78 -22.72
N GLU A 380 17.06 15.27 -23.67
CA GLU A 380 18.44 15.68 -23.88
C GLU A 380 18.52 17.15 -24.32
N ASP A 381 19.62 17.83 -23.94
CA ASP A 381 19.86 19.22 -24.31
C ASP A 381 20.01 19.35 -25.84
N GLY A 382 19.22 20.26 -26.43
CA GLY A 382 19.18 20.48 -27.88
C GLY A 382 17.78 20.38 -28.51
N ALA A 383 16.76 19.99 -27.74
CA ALA A 383 15.38 19.98 -28.22
C ALA A 383 14.87 21.42 -28.50
N PRO A 384 14.25 21.68 -29.67
CA PRO A 384 13.61 22.95 -29.99
C PRO A 384 12.56 23.36 -28.93
N ALA A 385 12.45 24.66 -28.64
CA ALA A 385 11.60 25.16 -27.55
C ALA A 385 10.10 24.92 -27.82
N ASP A 386 9.71 24.95 -29.09
CA ASP A 386 8.39 24.61 -29.63
C ASP A 386 8.08 23.11 -29.54
N ALA A 387 9.09 22.25 -29.60
CA ALA A 387 8.92 20.80 -29.50
C ALA A 387 8.58 20.32 -28.08
N ARG A 388 8.88 21.10 -27.04
CA ARG A 388 8.64 20.69 -25.63
C ARG A 388 7.19 20.35 -25.34
N HIS A 389 6.24 21.12 -25.88
CA HIS A 389 4.81 20.85 -25.69
C HIS A 389 4.36 19.56 -26.40
N LEU A 390 4.96 19.23 -27.54
CA LEU A 390 4.70 17.99 -28.26
C LEU A 390 5.25 16.80 -27.48
N LEU A 391 6.48 16.90 -26.98
CA LEU A 391 7.12 15.86 -26.18
C LEU A 391 6.34 15.57 -24.89
N GLU A 392 5.89 16.61 -24.18
CA GLU A 392 5.11 16.44 -22.96
C GLU A 392 3.76 15.74 -23.23
N ARG A 393 3.12 16.03 -24.37
CA ARG A 393 1.80 15.48 -24.71
C ARG A 393 1.87 14.08 -25.33
N PHE A 394 2.78 13.87 -26.28
CA PHE A 394 2.83 12.68 -27.13
C PHE A 394 3.94 11.69 -26.77
N VAL A 395 4.82 12.04 -25.82
CA VAL A 395 5.86 11.14 -25.32
C VAL A 395 5.66 10.87 -23.83
N ARG A 396 5.50 11.90 -22.99
CA ARG A 396 5.38 11.72 -21.54
C ARG A 396 3.96 11.34 -21.10
N ASN A 397 2.93 12.04 -21.58
CA ASN A 397 1.55 11.88 -21.08
C ASN A 397 0.65 11.03 -21.99
N GLY A 398 1.17 10.55 -23.11
CA GLY A 398 0.41 9.76 -24.09
C GLY A 398 1.29 9.33 -25.26
N GLY A 399 0.67 8.91 -26.37
CA GLY A 399 1.35 8.53 -27.61
C GLY A 399 2.34 7.40 -27.40
N LEU A 400 3.64 7.71 -27.41
CA LEU A 400 4.70 6.73 -27.16
C LEU A 400 4.52 6.02 -25.81
N ARG A 401 4.15 6.75 -24.74
CA ARG A 401 3.90 6.12 -23.43
C ARG A 401 2.86 5.02 -23.55
N THR A 402 1.71 5.32 -24.15
CA THR A 402 0.60 4.37 -24.24
C THR A 402 0.99 3.15 -25.06
N GLU A 403 1.77 3.32 -26.14
CA GLU A 403 2.27 2.18 -26.91
C GLU A 403 3.28 1.35 -26.11
N LEU A 404 4.16 1.99 -25.31
CA LEU A 404 5.09 1.30 -24.42
C LEU A 404 4.36 0.49 -23.34
N GLU A 405 3.35 1.06 -22.69
CA GLU A 405 2.52 0.38 -21.71
C GLU A 405 1.84 -0.85 -22.33
N LYS A 406 1.29 -0.70 -23.54
CA LYS A 406 0.71 -1.82 -24.30
C LYS A 406 1.74 -2.89 -24.64
N LYS A 407 2.96 -2.53 -25.06
CA LYS A 407 4.03 -3.50 -25.35
C LYS A 407 4.50 -4.24 -24.11
N LEU A 408 4.53 -3.58 -22.95
CA LEU A 408 4.80 -4.23 -21.67
C LEU A 408 3.68 -5.21 -21.28
N ASP A 409 2.43 -4.84 -21.48
CA ASP A 409 1.28 -5.74 -21.26
C ASP A 409 1.33 -6.98 -22.17
N GLU A 410 1.57 -6.79 -23.48
CA GLU A 410 1.79 -7.87 -24.44
C GLU A 410 2.97 -8.78 -24.03
N TRP A 411 4.02 -8.20 -23.45
CA TRP A 411 5.15 -8.97 -22.93
C TRP A 411 4.75 -9.82 -21.72
N ILE A 412 3.96 -9.27 -20.79
CA ILE A 412 3.47 -10.02 -19.62
C ILE A 412 2.63 -11.22 -20.06
N GLU A 413 1.76 -11.04 -21.07
CA GLU A 413 1.02 -12.15 -21.68
C GLU A 413 1.96 -13.20 -22.27
N LEU A 414 2.94 -12.77 -23.07
CA LEU A 414 3.93 -13.67 -23.67
C LEU A 414 4.71 -14.47 -22.60
N PHE A 415 5.10 -13.84 -21.49
CA PHE A 415 5.77 -14.51 -20.37
C PHE A 415 4.87 -15.57 -19.73
N ARG A 416 3.58 -15.26 -19.56
CA ARG A 416 2.56 -16.18 -19.00
C ARG A 416 2.23 -17.35 -19.94
N GLU A 417 2.28 -17.14 -21.25
CA GLU A 417 2.07 -18.20 -22.24
C GLU A 417 3.28 -19.12 -22.37
N THR A 418 4.48 -18.55 -22.32
CA THR A 418 5.75 -19.28 -22.49
C THR A 418 6.03 -20.20 -21.29
N TYR A 419 5.66 -19.80 -20.07
CA TYR A 419 6.01 -20.50 -18.83
C TYR A 419 4.82 -20.82 -17.93
#